data_AF-A0A845JWE7-F1
#
_entry.id   AF-A0A845JWE7-F1
#
_cell.length_a   1.000
_cell.length_b   1.000
_cell.length_c   1.000
_cell.angle_alpha   90.00
_cell.angle_beta   90.00
_cell.angle_gamma   90.00
#
_symmetry.space_group_name_H-M   'P 1'
#
loop_
_entity.id
_entity.type
_entity.pdbx_description
1 polymer ?
#
loop_
_entity_poly.entity_id
_entity_poly.type
_entity_poly.pdbx_seq_one_letter_code
_entity_poly.pdbx_strand_id
1 'polypeptide(L)'
;MSLKRVGILTGGGDCSGLNAVIRAVTRSAIISHGAEVIGIEQGFEGLIFDRHCKLTVAGTKDILPLGGTIIGTTNKGNPFEYRQFDKDGNLTTRDYSQQTLENCKRLELDCLFVVGGDGTLQLGYRLYEMGVPV
;
A
#
# COMPACT_ATOMS: atom_id res chain seq x y z
N MET A 1 0.46 20.61 7.87
CA MET A 1 -0.79 19.84 7.63
C MET A 1 -1.01 18.93 8.83
N SER A 2 -2.26 18.72 9.25
CA SER A 2 -2.60 17.74 10.29
C SER A 2 -2.80 16.38 9.62
N LEU A 3 -2.16 15.34 10.13
CA LEU A 3 -2.30 13.97 9.62
C LEU A 3 -3.73 13.48 9.96
N LYS A 4 -4.60 13.31 8.98
CA LYS A 4 -6.00 12.85 9.16
C LYS A 4 -6.19 11.44 8.64
N ARG A 5 -5.56 11.08 7.51
CA ARG A 5 -5.68 9.73 6.95
C ARG A 5 -4.38 9.31 6.28
N VAL A 6 -3.94 8.09 6.59
CA VAL A 6 -2.72 7.50 6.01
C VAL A 6 -3.00 6.16 5.36
N GLY A 7 -2.30 5.87 4.27
CA GLY A 7 -2.28 4.57 3.63
C GLY A 7 -1.04 3.79 4.05
N ILE A 8 -1.13 2.45 4.07
CA ILE A 8 0.03 1.58 4.19
C ILE A 8 -0.10 0.40 3.23
N LEU A 9 0.99 0.10 2.53
CA LEU A 9 1.08 -1.06 1.64
C LEU A 9 2.36 -1.85 1.89
N THR A 10 2.30 -3.17 1.67
CA THR A 10 3.46 -4.06 1.71
C THR A 10 3.74 -4.65 0.33
N GLY A 11 4.88 -4.34 -0.27
CA GLY A 11 5.27 -4.80 -1.61
C GLY A 11 6.48 -5.74 -1.60
N GLY A 12 6.55 -6.62 -2.59
CA GLY A 12 7.65 -7.55 -2.78
C GLY A 12 7.36 -8.97 -2.27
N GLY A 13 8.44 -9.67 -1.90
CA GLY A 13 8.36 -10.97 -1.27
C GLY A 13 7.98 -10.86 0.20
N ASP A 14 7.30 -11.87 0.70
CA ASP A 14 6.86 -11.89 2.09
C ASP A 14 8.05 -12.08 3.06
N CYS A 15 8.04 -11.34 4.18
CA CYS A 15 9.11 -11.33 5.16
C CYS A 15 8.58 -11.25 6.59
N SER A 16 9.28 -11.87 7.54
CA SER A 16 8.97 -11.77 8.95
C SER A 16 9.07 -10.32 9.45
N GLY A 17 8.03 -9.83 10.13
CA GLY A 17 8.03 -8.51 10.76
C GLY A 17 7.20 -7.44 10.05
N LEU A 18 6.66 -7.71 8.85
CA LEU A 18 5.76 -6.77 8.16
C LEU A 18 4.51 -6.46 8.99
N ASN A 19 3.93 -7.47 9.65
CA ASN A 19 2.85 -7.29 10.62
C ASN A 19 3.23 -6.37 11.80
N ALA A 20 4.49 -6.37 12.22
CA ALA A 20 4.95 -5.47 13.27
C ALA A 20 4.99 -4.02 12.79
N VAL A 21 5.41 -3.77 11.54
CA VAL A 21 5.37 -2.45 10.92
C VAL A 21 3.93 -1.96 10.76
N ILE A 22 3.02 -2.81 10.25
CA ILE A 22 1.61 -2.48 10.11
C ILE A 22 1.00 -2.08 11.46
N ARG A 23 1.27 -2.86 12.52
CA ARG A 23 0.81 -2.55 13.87
C ARG A 23 1.41 -1.25 14.42
N ALA A 24 2.70 -1.00 14.19
CA ALA A 24 3.38 0.20 14.66
C ALA A 24 2.81 1.47 14.01
N VAL A 25 2.68 1.48 12.68
CA VAL A 25 2.05 2.57 11.93
C VAL A 25 0.60 2.77 12.38
N THR A 26 -0.17 1.69 12.45
CA THR A 26 -1.60 1.76 12.85
C THR A 26 -1.76 2.40 14.22
N ARG A 27 -1.00 1.93 15.22
CA ARG A 27 -1.10 2.46 16.58
C ARG A 27 -0.58 3.89 16.67
N SER A 28 0.54 4.21 16.02
CA SER A 28 1.10 5.56 16.05
C SER A 28 0.14 6.58 15.43
N ALA A 29 -0.37 6.30 14.24
CA ALA A 29 -1.31 7.17 13.53
C ALA A 29 -2.61 7.38 14.33
N ILE A 30 -3.23 6.31 14.82
CA ILE A 30 -4.51 6.41 15.54
C ILE A 30 -4.35 7.06 16.92
N ILE A 31 -3.37 6.61 17.72
CA ILE A 31 -3.24 7.02 19.13
C ILE A 31 -2.58 8.38 19.25
N SER A 32 -1.52 8.65 18.49
CA SER A 32 -0.75 9.89 18.62
C SER A 32 -1.31 11.03 17.78
N HIS A 33 -1.98 10.72 16.67
CA HIS A 33 -2.44 11.73 15.72
C HIS A 33 -3.96 11.74 15.49
N GLY A 34 -4.70 10.76 16.01
CA GLY A 34 -6.14 10.63 15.74
C GLY A 34 -6.47 10.34 14.28
N ALA A 35 -5.48 9.86 13.50
CA ALA A 35 -5.61 9.64 12.07
C ALA A 35 -6.26 8.29 11.75
N GLU A 36 -7.00 8.22 10.65
CA GLU A 36 -7.47 6.96 10.07
C GLU A 36 -6.35 6.25 9.30
N VAL A 37 -6.38 4.92 9.31
CA VAL A 37 -5.34 4.10 8.67
C VAL A 37 -6.00 3.16 7.68
N ILE A 38 -5.57 3.25 6.42
CA ILE A 38 -6.05 2.45 5.31
C ILE A 38 -4.96 1.46 4.91
N GLY A 39 -5.23 0.17 5.08
CA GLY A 39 -4.35 -0.90 4.59
C GLY A 39 -4.68 -1.19 3.13
N ILE A 40 -3.69 -1.03 2.24
CA ILE A 40 -3.85 -1.34 0.82
C ILE A 40 -3.51 -2.81 0.60
N GLU A 41 -4.43 -3.54 -0.04
CA GLU A 41 -4.31 -4.98 -0.18
C GLU A 41 -3.37 -5.37 -1.33
N GLN A 42 -2.51 -6.36 -1.13
CA GLN A 42 -1.62 -6.85 -2.20
C GLN A 42 -0.75 -5.75 -2.83
N GLY A 43 -0.14 -4.91 -1.99
CA GLY A 43 0.83 -3.89 -2.41
C GLY A 43 0.26 -2.85 -3.39
N PHE A 44 1.05 -2.47 -4.40
CA PHE A 44 0.63 -1.48 -5.40
C PHE A 44 -0.52 -1.97 -6.28
N GLU A 45 -0.73 -3.29 -6.43
CA GLU A 45 -1.84 -3.82 -7.20
C GLU A 45 -3.19 -3.44 -6.57
N GLY A 46 -3.31 -3.51 -5.24
CA GLY A 46 -4.50 -2.99 -4.56
C GLY A 46 -4.66 -1.49 -4.71
N LEU A 47 -3.56 -0.73 -4.74
CA LEU A 47 -3.66 0.71 -4.95
C LEU A 47 -4.18 1.05 -6.36
N ILE A 48 -3.77 0.28 -7.37
CA ILE A 48 -4.26 0.42 -8.75
C ILE A 48 -5.76 0.10 -8.81
N PHE A 49 -6.21 -1.01 -8.23
CA PHE A 49 -7.60 -1.48 -8.33
C PHE A 49 -8.49 -1.10 -7.16
N ASP A 50 -8.06 -0.14 -6.33
CA ASP A 50 -8.79 0.34 -5.18
C ASP A 50 -9.23 -0.75 -4.19
N ARG A 51 -8.33 -1.70 -3.91
CA ARG A 51 -8.54 -2.74 -2.91
C ARG A 51 -7.85 -2.35 -1.62
N HIS A 52 -8.64 -2.05 -0.61
CA HIS A 52 -8.16 -1.59 0.68
C HIS A 52 -9.11 -1.94 1.81
N CYS A 53 -8.59 -1.97 3.04
CA CYS A 53 -9.36 -2.19 4.26
C CYS A 53 -9.00 -1.14 5.32
N LYS A 54 -9.92 -0.86 6.24
CA LYS A 54 -9.64 0.02 7.37
C LYS A 54 -8.91 -0.75 8.46
N LEU A 55 -7.74 -0.25 8.87
CA LEU A 55 -6.98 -0.82 9.97
C LEU A 55 -7.40 -0.15 11.29
N THR A 56 -7.48 -0.96 12.35
CA THR A 56 -7.87 -0.49 13.69
C THR A 56 -6.90 -1.02 14.73
N VAL A 57 -6.83 -0.35 15.90
CA VAL A 57 -6.01 -0.81 17.02
C VAL A 57 -6.42 -2.23 17.47
N ALA A 58 -7.72 -2.52 17.47
CA ALA A 58 -8.23 -3.85 17.79
C ALA A 58 -7.87 -4.88 16.72
N GLY A 59 -8.07 -4.55 15.43
CA GLY A 59 -7.77 -5.43 14.30
C GLY A 59 -6.28 -5.74 14.12
N THR A 60 -5.40 -4.92 14.70
CA THR A 60 -3.93 -5.10 14.65
C THR A 60 -3.33 -5.56 15.98
N LYS A 61 -4.15 -5.96 16.97
CA LYS A 61 -3.67 -6.30 18.31
C LYS A 61 -2.76 -7.53 18.33
N ASP A 62 -3.22 -8.62 17.73
CA ASP A 62 -2.65 -9.97 17.90
C ASP A 62 -1.88 -10.45 16.66
N ILE A 63 -1.46 -9.52 15.79
CA ILE A 63 -0.81 -9.84 14.51
C ILE A 63 0.72 -10.00 14.62
N LEU A 64 1.34 -9.62 15.75
CA LEU A 64 2.79 -9.68 15.93
C LEU A 64 3.38 -11.09 15.77
N PRO A 65 2.75 -12.16 16.27
CA PRO A 65 3.27 -13.53 16.10
C PRO A 65 3.00 -14.10 14.70
N LEU A 66 2.16 -13.44 13.90
CA LEU A 66 1.78 -13.95 12.58
C LEU A 66 2.91 -13.75 11.59
N GLY A 67 3.21 -14.83 10.86
CA GLY A 67 4.01 -14.75 9.65
C GLY A 67 3.33 -13.86 8.61
N GLY A 68 4.17 -13.32 7.74
CA GLY A 68 3.75 -12.56 6.59
C GLY A 68 3.13 -11.19 6.85
N THR A 69 2.08 -10.87 6.10
CA THR A 69 1.36 -9.59 6.15
C THR A 69 -0.16 -9.78 6.11
N ILE A 70 -0.88 -9.16 7.06
CA ILE A 70 -2.35 -9.20 7.12
C ILE A 70 -3.05 -8.50 5.95
N ILE A 71 -2.35 -7.65 5.20
CA ILE A 71 -2.87 -6.97 4.00
C ILE A 71 -2.35 -7.61 2.70
N GLY A 72 -1.58 -8.70 2.79
CA GLY A 72 -1.00 -9.36 1.62
C GLY A 72 0.15 -8.59 0.97
N THR A 73 0.92 -9.28 0.14
CA THR A 73 1.99 -8.68 -0.65
C THR A 73 2.12 -9.38 -1.98
N THR A 74 2.69 -8.68 -2.96
CA THR A 74 2.87 -9.19 -4.31
C THR A 74 4.12 -8.57 -4.93
N ASN A 75 4.75 -9.34 -5.81
CA ASN A 75 5.81 -8.87 -6.72
C ASN A 75 5.23 -8.28 -8.02
N LYS A 76 3.90 -8.27 -8.17
CA LYS A 76 3.18 -7.68 -9.31
C LYS A 76 2.71 -6.26 -8.95
N GLY A 77 2.01 -5.61 -9.86
CA GLY A 77 1.39 -4.32 -9.55
C GLY A 77 2.29 -3.11 -9.77
N ASN A 78 3.36 -3.19 -10.58
CA ASN A 78 4.07 -1.99 -11.01
C ASN A 78 3.08 -1.05 -11.73
N PRO A 79 2.74 0.14 -11.18
CA PRO A 79 1.74 1.02 -11.78
C PRO A 79 2.18 1.59 -13.12
N PHE A 80 3.47 1.72 -13.37
CA PHE A 80 4.01 2.31 -14.61
C PHE A 80 4.06 1.31 -15.76
N GLU A 81 4.16 0.02 -15.43
CA GLU A 81 4.29 -1.07 -16.40
C GLU A 81 3.53 -2.31 -15.90
N TYR A 82 2.21 -2.17 -15.76
CA TYR A 82 1.38 -3.25 -15.24
C TYR A 82 1.20 -4.33 -16.31
N ARG A 83 1.71 -5.54 -16.02
CA ARG A 83 1.64 -6.70 -16.91
C ARG A 83 0.34 -7.47 -16.67
N GLN A 84 -0.46 -7.64 -17.72
CA GLN A 84 -1.73 -8.36 -17.66
C GLN A 84 -2.00 -9.16 -18.95
N PHE A 85 -2.80 -10.21 -18.84
CA PHE A 85 -3.24 -10.97 -20.01
C PHE A 85 -4.50 -10.33 -20.61
N ASP A 86 -4.55 -10.22 -21.93
CA ASP A 86 -5.77 -9.85 -22.64
C ASP A 86 -6.77 -11.02 -22.70
N LYS A 87 -7.92 -10.81 -23.36
CA LYS A 87 -8.97 -11.84 -23.50
C LYS A 87 -8.51 -13.04 -24.32
N ASP A 88 -7.49 -12.85 -25.16
CA ASP A 88 -6.93 -13.87 -26.06
C ASP A 88 -5.72 -14.58 -25.43
N GLY A 89 -5.35 -14.21 -24.19
CA GLY A 89 -4.25 -14.81 -23.44
C GLY A 89 -2.87 -14.24 -23.77
N ASN A 90 -2.77 -13.13 -24.50
CA ASN A 90 -1.49 -12.47 -24.78
C ASN A 90 -1.08 -11.57 -23.63
N LEU A 91 0.22 -11.55 -23.33
CA LEU A 91 0.79 -10.65 -22.33
C LEU A 91 0.81 -9.21 -22.89
N THR A 92 0.14 -8.30 -22.21
CA THR A 92 0.10 -6.87 -22.51
C THR A 92 0.60 -6.06 -21.33
N THR A 93 1.10 -4.86 -21.60
CA THR A 93 1.55 -3.91 -20.58
C THR A 93 0.70 -2.65 -20.66
N ARG A 94 0.26 -2.13 -19.52
CA ARG A 94 -0.52 -0.90 -19.43
C ARG A 94 -0.01 -0.01 -18.30
N ASP A 95 -0.03 1.30 -18.54
CA ASP A 95 0.27 2.31 -17.53
C ASP A 95 -1.01 2.63 -16.71
N TYR A 96 -0.90 2.47 -15.40
CA TYR A 96 -1.89 2.76 -14.36
C TYR A 96 -1.40 3.81 -13.36
N SER A 97 -0.27 4.46 -13.60
CA SER A 97 0.33 5.44 -12.68
C SER A 97 -0.62 6.61 -12.37
N GLN A 98 -1.29 7.14 -13.40
CA GLN A 98 -2.27 8.20 -13.25
C GLN A 98 -3.50 7.75 -12.44
N GLN A 99 -4.03 6.55 -12.72
CA GLN A 99 -5.12 5.96 -11.94
C GLN A 99 -4.73 5.74 -10.47
N THR A 100 -3.48 5.35 -10.23
CA THR A 100 -2.92 5.16 -8.88
C THR A 100 -2.88 6.49 -8.11
N LEU A 101 -2.44 7.58 -8.76
CA LEU A 101 -2.47 8.93 -8.19
C LEU A 101 -3.90 9.37 -7.86
N GLU A 102 -4.85 9.11 -8.75
CA GLU A 102 -6.27 9.43 -8.55
C GLU A 102 -6.88 8.64 -7.38
N ASN A 103 -6.51 7.37 -7.22
CA ASN A 103 -6.94 6.56 -6.08
C ASN A 103 -6.35 7.09 -4.77
N CYS A 104 -5.08 7.47 -4.71
CA CYS A 104 -4.51 8.14 -3.53
C CYS A 104 -5.29 9.41 -3.14
N LYS A 105 -5.68 10.22 -4.14
CA LYS A 105 -6.48 11.44 -3.92
C LYS A 105 -7.89 11.12 -3.46
N ARG A 106 -8.56 10.14 -4.07
CA ARG A 106 -9.91 9.70 -3.72
C ARG A 106 -9.97 9.09 -2.31
N LEU A 107 -8.92 8.39 -1.91
CA LEU A 107 -8.75 7.91 -0.54
C LEU A 107 -8.39 9.03 0.45
N GLU A 108 -8.07 10.24 -0.03
CA GLU A 108 -7.69 11.40 0.77
C GLU A 108 -6.46 11.11 1.66
N LEU A 109 -5.45 10.44 1.10
CA LEU A 109 -4.25 10.07 1.84
C LEU A 109 -3.34 11.29 2.02
N ASP A 110 -3.07 11.66 3.28
CA ASP A 110 -2.06 12.65 3.66
C ASP A 110 -0.65 12.08 3.60
N CYS A 111 -0.52 10.74 3.72
CA CYS A 111 0.73 10.01 3.62
C CYS A 111 0.48 8.55 3.18
N LEU A 112 1.36 7.98 2.37
CA LEU A 112 1.36 6.58 1.96
C LEU A 112 2.65 5.89 2.44
N PHE A 113 2.56 5.10 3.50
CA PHE A 113 3.66 4.26 3.96
C PHE A 113 3.89 3.10 2.99
N VAL A 114 5.03 3.13 2.28
CA VAL A 114 5.47 2.08 1.36
C VAL A 114 6.49 1.20 2.05
N VAL A 115 6.14 -0.07 2.32
CA VAL A 115 6.99 -1.02 3.03
C VAL A 115 7.38 -2.17 2.10
N GLY A 116 8.68 -2.37 1.89
CA GLY A 116 9.19 -3.45 1.04
C GLY A 116 10.67 -3.28 0.72
N GLY A 117 11.18 -4.08 -0.22
CA GLY A 117 12.55 -3.99 -0.71
C GLY A 117 12.74 -2.92 -1.80
N ASP A 118 13.92 -2.86 -2.39
CA ASP A 118 14.35 -1.82 -3.34
C ASP A 118 13.36 -1.56 -4.47
N GLY A 119 12.83 -2.61 -5.11
CA GLY A 119 11.85 -2.45 -6.19
C GLY A 119 10.55 -1.80 -5.72
N THR A 120 10.12 -2.08 -4.49
CA THR A 120 8.93 -1.46 -3.89
C THR A 120 9.20 0.01 -3.54
N LEU A 121 10.37 0.31 -2.98
CA LEU A 121 10.79 1.68 -2.66
C LEU A 121 10.99 2.53 -3.92
N GLN A 122 11.51 1.97 -5.00
CA GLN A 122 11.66 2.66 -6.29
C GLN A 122 10.30 3.06 -6.88
N LEU A 123 9.29 2.18 -6.79
CA LEU A 123 7.93 2.51 -7.22
C LEU A 123 7.30 3.60 -6.34
N GLY A 124 7.53 3.53 -5.02
CA GLY A 124 7.13 4.60 -4.08
C GLY A 124 7.76 5.94 -4.45
N TYR A 125 9.06 5.97 -4.75
CA TYR A 125 9.77 7.18 -5.16
C TYR A 125 9.19 7.77 -6.46
N ARG A 126 8.90 6.94 -7.47
CA ARG A 126 8.28 7.43 -8.71
C ARG A 126 6.88 8.00 -8.49
N LEU A 127 6.09 7.44 -7.58
CA LEU A 127 4.80 8.02 -7.20
C LEU A 127 4.96 9.34 -6.41
N TYR A 128 6.02 9.44 -5.59
CA TYR A 128 6.39 10.69 -4.94
C TYR A 128 6.72 11.79 -5.94
N GLU A 129 7.47 11.48 -7.00
CA GLU A 129 7.73 12.42 -8.11
C GLU A 129 6.44 12.89 -8.83
N MET A 130 5.38 12.07 -8.80
CA MET A 130 4.05 12.42 -9.31
C MET A 130 3.17 13.18 -8.30
N GLY A 131 3.67 13.43 -7.09
CA GLY A 131 2.97 14.18 -6.04
C GLY A 131 2.16 13.34 -5.05
N VAL A 132 2.36 12.03 -4.99
CA VAL A 132 1.86 11.21 -3.87
C VAL A 132 2.73 11.48 -2.63
N PRO A 133 2.15 11.72 -1.45
CA PRO A 133 2.93 11.94 -0.23
C PRO A 133 3.44 10.60 0.34
N VAL A 134 4.49 10.03 -0.25
CA VAL A 134 5.12 8.78 0.21
C VAL A 134 6.10 9.03 1.36
#